data_AF-A0A6I4MPE5-F1
#
_entry.id   AF-A0A6I4MPE5-F1
#
_cell.length_a   1.000
_cell.length_b   1.000
_cell.length_c   1.000
_cell.angle_alpha   90.00
_cell.angle_beta   90.00
_cell.angle_gamma   90.00
#
_symmetry.space_group_name_H-M   'P 1'
#
loop_
_entity.id
_entity.type
_entity.pdbx_description
1 polymer ?
#
loop_
_entity_poly.entity_id
_entity_poly.type
_entity_poly.pdbx_seq_one_letter_code
_entity_poly.pdbx_strand_id
1 'polypeptide(L)'
;MTTTRHNSTRAFPGLAPVIGRLRREHTEVTGARRELQALVDDLDSADPARVRAELDRITAELDAHFAYEEQQLGAVLNAVGPLWRTGPRSA
;
A
#
# COMPACT_ATOMS: atom_id res chain seq x y z
N MET A 1 0.07 23.31 13.20
CA MET A 1 0.17 22.01 12.51
C MET A 1 -0.55 22.12 11.17
N THR A 2 0.18 22.44 10.10
CA THR A 2 -0.37 22.60 8.75
C THR A 2 -0.37 21.24 8.06
N THR A 3 -1.56 20.66 7.90
CA THR A 3 -1.78 19.49 7.04
C THR A 3 -1.43 19.86 5.61
N THR A 4 -0.31 19.35 5.10
CA THR A 4 0.08 19.44 3.69
C THR A 4 -1.02 18.83 2.82
N ARG A 5 -1.87 19.68 2.25
CA ARG A 5 -2.90 19.27 1.30
C ARG A 5 -2.20 18.75 0.05
N HIS A 6 -2.46 17.50 -0.28
CA HIS A 6 -1.68 16.72 -1.23
C HIS A 6 -1.80 17.29 -2.66
N ASN A 7 -0.65 17.62 -3.26
CA ASN A 7 -0.51 18.21 -4.60
C ASN A 7 -1.00 17.26 -5.74
N SER A 8 -0.96 15.96 -5.51
CA SER A 8 -1.08 14.93 -6.56
C SER A 8 -2.41 14.92 -7.31
N THR A 9 -3.55 15.17 -6.65
CA THR A 9 -4.89 15.17 -7.30
C THR A 9 -5.16 16.43 -8.12
N ARG A 10 -4.43 17.52 -7.88
CA ARG A 10 -4.62 18.78 -8.62
C ARG A 10 -3.97 18.72 -10.00
N ALA A 11 -2.87 17.98 -10.12
CA ALA A 11 -2.18 17.74 -11.38
C ALA A 11 -2.88 16.65 -12.23
N PHE A 12 -3.57 15.69 -11.60
CA PHE A 12 -4.26 14.59 -12.27
C PHE A 12 -5.67 14.40 -11.70
N PRO A 13 -6.66 15.20 -12.15
CA PRO A 13 -8.02 15.15 -11.61
C PRO A 13 -8.66 13.76 -11.72
N GLY A 14 -8.33 13.01 -12.79
CA GLY A 14 -8.81 11.63 -13.01
C GLY A 14 -8.33 10.61 -11.96
N LEU A 15 -7.28 10.93 -11.18
CA LEU A 15 -6.79 10.04 -10.10
C LEU A 15 -7.53 10.25 -8.78
N ALA A 16 -8.34 11.29 -8.62
CA ALA A 16 -9.09 11.53 -7.38
C ALA A 16 -9.89 10.29 -6.88
N PRO A 17 -10.66 9.58 -7.72
CA PRO A 17 -11.34 8.35 -7.28
C PRO A 17 -10.37 7.22 -6.92
N VAL A 18 -9.28 7.04 -7.67
CA VAL A 18 -8.25 6.03 -7.40
C VAL A 18 -7.59 6.27 -6.04
N ILE A 19 -7.10 7.49 -5.79
CA ILE A 19 -6.48 7.89 -4.52
C ILE A 19 -7.48 7.79 -3.35
N GLY A 20 -8.75 8.12 -3.60
CA GLY A 20 -9.82 7.96 -2.62
C GLY A 20 -10.04 6.51 -2.21
N ARG A 21 -9.97 5.57 -3.16
CA ARG A 21 -10.03 4.13 -2.89
C ARG A 21 -8.78 3.63 -2.14
N LEU A 22 -7.59 3.99 -2.60
CA LEU A 22 -6.34 3.58 -1.96
C LEU A 22 -6.25 4.01 -0.49
N ARG A 23 -6.75 5.19 -0.14
CA ARG A 23 -6.84 5.62 1.26
C ARG A 23 -7.71 4.72 2.13
N ARG A 24 -8.79 4.18 1.58
CA ARG A 24 -9.67 3.25 2.31
C ARG A 24 -8.98 1.90 2.47
N GLU A 25 -8.43 1.36 1.39
CA GLU A 25 -7.70 0.09 1.40
C GLU A 25 -6.48 0.14 2.33
N HIS A 26 -5.77 1.27 2.43
CA HIS A 26 -4.67 1.44 3.40
C HIS A 26 -5.13 1.34 4.87
N THR A 27 -6.39 1.66 5.15
CA THR A 27 -6.96 1.46 6.49
C THR A 27 -7.13 -0.03 6.77
N GLU A 28 -7.54 -0.80 5.75
CA GLU A 28 -7.67 -2.26 5.81
C GLU A 28 -6.28 -2.92 5.95
N VAL A 29 -5.29 -2.50 5.16
CA VAL A 29 -3.88 -2.93 5.28
C VAL A 29 -3.32 -2.66 6.68
N THR A 30 -3.68 -1.52 7.28
CA THR A 30 -3.28 -1.21 8.66
C THR A 30 -3.93 -2.18 9.66
N GLY A 31 -5.16 -2.63 9.41
CA GLY A 31 -5.84 -3.69 10.15
C GLY A 31 -5.10 -5.01 10.02
N ALA A 32 -4.87 -5.48 8.79
CA ALA A 32 -4.14 -6.72 8.51
C ALA A 32 -2.74 -6.75 9.15
N ARG A 33 -2.03 -5.60 9.17
CA ARG A 33 -0.73 -5.49 9.87
C ARG A 33 -0.86 -5.68 11.38
N ARG A 34 -1.92 -5.17 12.01
CA ARG A 34 -2.17 -5.35 13.45
C ARG A 34 -2.51 -6.80 13.76
N GLU A 35 -3.29 -7.45 12.89
CA GLU A 35 -3.63 -8.87 13.01
C GLU A 35 -2.38 -9.75 12.88
N LEU A 36 -1.51 -9.45 11.90
CA LEU A 36 -0.21 -10.13 11.76
C LEU A 36 0.66 -9.94 13.01
N GLN A 37 0.72 -8.73 13.56
CA GLN A 37 1.48 -8.47 14.80
C GLN A 37 0.92 -9.32 15.96
N ALA A 38 -0.39 -9.35 16.15
CA ALA A 38 -1.02 -10.15 17.19
C ALA A 38 -0.75 -11.65 17.00
N LEU A 39 -0.77 -12.14 15.75
CA LEU A 39 -0.44 -13.52 15.42
C LEU A 39 1.01 -13.87 15.78
N VAL A 40 1.94 -12.95 15.52
CA VAL A 40 3.36 -13.08 15.87
C VAL A 40 3.54 -13.10 17.39
N ASP A 41 2.85 -12.21 18.11
CA ASP A 41 2.94 -12.10 19.56
C ASP A 41 2.41 -13.36 20.28
N ASP A 42 1.46 -14.08 19.67
CA ASP A 42 0.83 -15.29 20.23
C ASP A 42 1.44 -16.63 19.73
N LEU A 43 2.52 -16.61 18.93
CA LEU A 43 3.07 -17.80 18.25
C LEU A 43 3.36 -18.98 19.18
N ASP A 44 3.82 -18.73 20.40
CA ASP A 44 4.17 -19.78 21.37
C ASP A 44 2.95 -20.61 21.83
N SER A 45 1.75 -20.05 21.70
CA SER A 45 0.49 -20.67 22.12
C SER A 45 -0.46 -21.00 20.96
N ALA A 46 -0.15 -20.53 19.75
CA ALA A 46 -1.01 -20.63 18.60
C ALA A 46 -0.91 -22.00 17.90
N ASP A 47 -2.05 -22.50 17.41
CA ASP A 47 -2.08 -23.66 16.52
C ASP A 47 -1.38 -23.33 15.18
N PRO A 48 -0.33 -24.06 14.78
CA PRO A 48 0.36 -23.84 13.52
C PRO A 48 -0.54 -23.87 12.27
N ALA A 49 -1.63 -24.64 12.27
CA ALA A 49 -2.58 -24.65 11.15
C ALA A 49 -3.36 -23.34 11.07
N ARG A 50 -3.80 -22.81 12.22
CA ARG A 50 -4.45 -21.49 12.30
C ARG A 50 -3.50 -20.36 11.88
N VAL A 51 -2.24 -20.41 12.31
CA VAL A 51 -1.23 -19.41 11.92
C VAL A 51 -1.05 -19.37 10.40
N ARG A 52 -0.92 -20.54 9.76
CA ARG A 52 -0.82 -20.61 8.29
C ARG A 52 -2.05 -20.04 7.59
N ALA A 53 -3.24 -20.44 8.00
CA ALA A 53 -4.48 -19.96 7.40
C ALA A 53 -4.64 -18.44 7.49
N GLU A 54 -4.25 -17.85 8.63
CA GLU A 54 -4.34 -16.41 8.84
C GLU A 54 -3.28 -15.64 8.04
N LEU A 55 -2.06 -16.18 7.97
CA LEU A 55 -1.02 -15.64 7.10
C LEU A 55 -1.44 -15.66 5.63
N ASP A 56 -1.98 -16.78 5.15
CA ASP A 56 -2.47 -16.91 3.76
C ASP A 56 -3.58 -15.90 3.45
N ARG A 57 -4.51 -15.68 4.39
CA ARG A 57 -5.57 -14.66 4.27
C ARG A 57 -4.97 -13.26 4.14
N ILE A 58 -4.08 -12.87 5.05
CA ILE A 58 -3.47 -11.54 5.04
C ILE A 58 -2.64 -11.32 3.77
N THR A 59 -1.89 -12.34 3.33
CA THR A 59 -1.15 -12.28 2.07
C THR A 59 -2.08 -12.08 0.87
N ALA A 60 -3.18 -12.82 0.78
CA ALA A 60 -4.14 -12.67 -0.31
C ALA A 60 -4.77 -11.26 -0.36
N GLU A 61 -5.06 -10.66 0.79
CA GLU A 61 -5.58 -9.29 0.88
C GLU A 61 -4.56 -8.25 0.41
N LEU A 62 -3.30 -8.41 0.81
CA LEU A 62 -2.21 -7.52 0.37
C LEU A 62 -1.94 -7.65 -1.14
N ASP A 63 -1.90 -8.87 -1.67
CA ASP A 63 -1.68 -9.09 -3.10
C ASP A 63 -2.81 -8.48 -3.94
N ALA A 64 -4.07 -8.61 -3.50
CA ALA A 64 -5.20 -7.99 -4.18
C ALA A 64 -5.10 -6.46 -4.18
N HIS A 65 -4.67 -5.87 -3.07
CA HIS A 65 -4.43 -4.42 -2.98
C HIS A 65 -3.30 -3.97 -3.92
N PHE A 66 -2.15 -4.64 -3.90
CA PHE A 66 -1.01 -4.30 -4.76
C PHE A 66 -1.32 -4.49 -6.25
N ALA A 67 -2.07 -5.52 -6.63
CA ALA A 67 -2.51 -5.72 -8.00
C ALA A 67 -3.38 -4.55 -8.48
N TYR A 68 -4.25 -4.02 -7.62
CA TYR A 68 -5.03 -2.82 -7.93
C TYR A 68 -4.14 -1.58 -8.08
N GLU A 69 -3.17 -1.38 -7.18
CA GLU A 69 -2.21 -0.28 -7.29
C GLU A 69 -1.41 -0.33 -8.59
N GLU A 70 -0.88 -1.49 -8.94
CA GLU A 70 -0.10 -1.69 -10.16
C GLU A 70 -0.95 -1.39 -11.41
N GLN A 71 -2.19 -1.90 -11.44
CA GLN A 71 -3.13 -1.65 -12.53
C GLN A 71 -3.45 -0.17 -12.71
N GLN A 72 -3.65 0.58 -11.62
CA GLN A 72 -4.13 1.97 -11.69
C GLN A 72 -2.99 2.99 -11.78
N LEU A 73 -1.87 2.74 -11.09
CA LEU A 73 -0.80 3.71 -10.92
C LEU A 73 0.47 3.36 -11.69
N GLY A 74 0.65 2.12 -12.14
CA GLY A 74 1.89 1.68 -12.79
C GLY A 74 2.29 2.56 -13.99
N ALA A 75 1.34 2.84 -14.89
CA ALA A 75 1.59 3.71 -16.05
C ALA A 75 1.91 5.17 -15.64
N VAL A 76 1.24 5.68 -14.60
CA VAL A 76 1.47 7.04 -14.10
C VAL A 76 2.87 7.14 -13.48
N LEU A 77 3.24 6.20 -12.62
CA LEU A 77 4.55 6.16 -11.97
C LEU A 77 5.69 6.02 -12.99
N ASN A 78 5.48 5.22 -14.04
CA ASN A 78 6.43 5.11 -15.15
C ASN A 78 6.59 6.44 -15.92
N ALA A 79 5.50 7.19 -16.10
CA ALA A 79 5.52 8.47 -16.80
C ALA A 79 6.22 9.59 -16.04
N VAL A 80 6.08 9.66 -14.71
CA VAL A 80 6.83 10.63 -13.87
C VAL A 80 8.29 10.22 -13.64
N GLY A 81 8.62 8.94 -13.83
CA GLY A 81 9.96 8.40 -13.61
C GLY A 81 10.39 8.43 -12.13
N PRO A 82 11.52 7.79 -11.79
CA PRO A 82 12.02 7.83 -10.43
C PRO A 82 12.50 9.24 -10.06
N LEU A 83 11.99 9.77 -8.94
CA LEU A 83 12.38 11.08 -8.40
C LEU A 83 13.87 11.19 -8.01
N TRP A 84 14.62 10.07 -7.99
CA TRP A 84 16.06 10.06 -7.75
C TRP A 84 16.90 10.33 -9.01
N ARG A 85 16.29 10.36 -10.21
CA ARG A 85 16.98 10.71 -11.47
C ARG A 85 17.16 12.22 -11.71
N THR A 86 16.62 13.08 -10.84
CA THR A 86 16.77 14.54 -10.94
C THR A 86 17.96 15.10 -10.16
N GLY A 87 18.90 14.25 -9.71
CA GLY A 87 20.20 14.71 -9.21
C GLY A 87 21.06 15.30 -10.34
N PRO A 88 21.95 16.28 -10.07
CA PRO A 88 22.75 16.92 -11.11
C PRO A 88 23.61 15.88 -11.83
N ARG A 89 23.56 15.88 -13.17
CA ARG A 89 24.49 15.10 -13.98
C ARG A 89 25.89 15.70 -13.76
N SER A 90 26.74 15.01 -13.03
CA SER A 90 28.17 15.31 -13.01
C SER A 90 28.68 15.21 -14.45
N ALA A 91 29.23 16.32 -14.93
CA ALA A 91 29.90 16.45 -16.22
C ALA A 91 31.22 15.67 -16.23
#